data_AF-A0A7V5C949-F1
#
_entry.id   AF-A0A7V5C949-F1
#
_cell.length_a   1.000
_cell.length_b   1.000
_cell.length_c   1.000
_cell.angle_alpha   90.00
_cell.angle_beta   90.00
_cell.angle_gamma   90.00
#
_symmetry.space_group_name_H-M   'P 1'
#
loop_
_entity.id
_entity.type
_entity.pdbx_description
1 polymer ?
#
loop_
_entity_poly.entity_id
_entity_poly.type
_entity_poly.pdbx_seq_one_letter_code
_entity_poly.pdbx_strand_id
1 'polypeptide(L)'
;MTDFNELPNSGFFARHETFCPRYGWLKKGFDGVLSDSDIFDTQDAIEKLGVGKNMVRAIRFWGVAFKIIEARQESTRQRLSGPMRGTRFGKKLLSDKNGWDPFLEDPGTLWLLHWNLFVPPIAATAWSYAINLKNLGLFSLQDLGRALSDCKESVPELSRYS
;
A
#
# COMPACT_ATOMS: atom_id res chain seq x y z
N MET A 1 -6.06 2.98 -22.25
CA MET A 1 -6.82 1.90 -21.57
C MET A 1 -5.75 1.02 -20.93
N THR A 2 -5.67 0.97 -19.61
CA THR A 2 -4.58 0.29 -18.91
C THR A 2 -4.81 -1.22 -19.01
N ASP A 3 -3.91 -1.95 -19.65
CA ASP A 3 -4.01 -3.40 -19.76
C ASP A 3 -3.70 -4.01 -18.39
N PHE A 4 -4.70 -4.63 -17.77
CA PHE A 4 -4.56 -5.30 -16.47
C PHE A 4 -3.73 -6.59 -16.55
N ASN A 5 -3.39 -7.04 -17.77
CA ASN A 5 -2.56 -8.23 -18.01
C ASN A 5 -1.06 -7.92 -18.09
N GLU A 6 -0.66 -6.65 -18.14
CA GLU A 6 0.76 -6.29 -18.12
C GLU A 6 1.31 -6.39 -16.69
N LEU A 7 2.46 -7.05 -16.56
CA LEU A 7 3.20 -7.10 -15.31
C LEU A 7 3.52 -5.68 -14.85
N PRO A 8 3.33 -5.35 -13.56
CA PRO A 8 3.66 -4.02 -13.08
C PRO A 8 5.15 -3.74 -13.23
N ASN A 9 5.50 -2.68 -13.99
CA ASN A 9 6.87 -2.19 -14.20
C ASN A 9 7.50 -1.58 -12.92
N SER A 10 6.78 -1.56 -11.80
CA SER A 10 7.28 -1.13 -10.50
C SER A 10 6.35 -1.62 -9.40
N GLY A 11 6.90 -1.94 -8.23
CA GLY A 11 6.15 -2.34 -7.05
C GLY A 11 7.07 -2.89 -5.96
N PHE A 12 6.47 -3.41 -4.89
CA PHE A 12 7.21 -3.84 -3.71
C PHE A 12 6.82 -5.25 -3.26
N PHE A 13 7.79 -5.96 -2.69
CA PHE A 13 7.60 -7.22 -1.98
C PHE A 13 7.97 -7.07 -0.51
N ALA A 14 7.23 -7.74 0.39
CA ALA A 14 7.52 -7.85 1.82
C ALA A 14 7.66 -6.53 2.62
N ARG A 15 7.32 -5.37 2.04
CA ARG A 15 7.41 -4.05 2.73
C ARG A 15 6.33 -3.82 3.79
N HIS A 16 5.34 -4.71 3.88
CA HIS A 16 4.37 -4.75 4.96
C HIS A 16 4.87 -5.52 6.21
N GLU A 17 6.08 -6.08 6.17
CA GLU A 17 6.69 -6.84 7.29
C GLU A 17 5.74 -7.89 7.89
N THR A 18 5.06 -8.65 7.01
CA THR A 18 4.03 -9.67 7.33
C THR A 18 2.74 -9.16 7.99
N PHE A 19 2.60 -7.85 8.25
CA PHE A 19 1.38 -7.28 8.81
C PHE A 19 0.32 -7.01 7.73
N CYS A 20 -0.87 -7.58 7.91
CA CYS A 20 -2.07 -7.18 7.18
C CYS A 20 -2.59 -5.79 7.65
N PRO A 21 -3.38 -5.08 6.84
CA PRO A 21 -4.07 -3.86 7.28
C PRO A 21 -4.93 -4.15 8.51
N ARG A 22 -4.94 -3.24 9.48
CA ARG A 22 -5.77 -3.32 10.68
C ARG A 22 -6.70 -2.13 10.79
N TYR A 23 -7.81 -2.30 11.49
CA TYR A 23 -8.74 -1.20 11.77
C TYR A 23 -8.02 0.00 12.38
N GLY A 24 -8.37 1.20 11.92
CA GLY A 24 -7.79 2.47 12.36
C GLY A 24 -6.37 2.77 11.85
N TRP A 25 -5.63 1.80 11.29
CA TRP A 25 -4.26 2.05 10.80
C TRP A 25 -4.21 3.03 9.63
N LEU A 26 -5.10 2.87 8.65
CA LEU A 26 -5.16 3.72 7.48
C LEU A 26 -5.53 5.16 7.84
N LYS A 27 -6.54 5.33 8.70
CA LYS A 27 -6.95 6.62 9.25
C LYS A 27 -5.79 7.28 10.02
N LYS A 28 -5.18 6.55 10.95
CA LYS A 28 -4.05 7.04 11.73
C LYS A 28 -2.85 7.46 10.88
N GLY A 29 -2.48 6.64 9.89
CA GLY A 29 -1.41 6.97 8.95
C GLY A 29 -1.75 8.20 8.11
N PHE A 30 -2.99 8.34 7.67
CA PHE A 30 -3.45 9.49 6.90
C PHE A 30 -3.43 10.78 7.72
N ASP A 31 -4.04 10.79 8.92
CA ASP A 31 -4.07 11.96 9.81
C ASP A 31 -2.67 12.34 10.28
N GLY A 32 -1.84 11.34 10.55
CA GLY A 32 -0.43 11.50 10.87
C GLY A 32 0.31 12.28 9.78
N VAL A 33 0.14 11.90 8.52
CA VAL A 33 0.76 12.59 7.37
C VAL A 33 0.22 14.00 7.17
N LEU A 34 -1.06 14.27 7.48
CA LEU A 34 -1.60 15.62 7.41
C LEU A 34 -1.03 16.53 8.49
N SER A 35 -0.64 15.96 9.63
CA SER A 35 -0.08 16.68 10.77
C SER A 35 1.43 16.91 10.61
N ASP A 36 2.14 15.88 10.15
CA ASP A 36 3.60 15.87 9.97
C ASP A 36 3.94 15.04 8.72
N SER A 37 4.46 15.70 7.67
CA SER A 37 4.79 15.00 6.42
C SER A 37 5.84 13.91 6.61
N ASP A 38 6.67 14.01 7.65
CA ASP A 38 7.81 13.14 7.89
C ASP A 38 7.53 12.09 8.96
N ILE A 39 6.27 11.97 9.42
CA ILE A 39 5.85 11.13 10.56
C ILE A 39 6.36 9.68 10.53
N PHE A 40 6.60 9.10 9.36
CA PHE A 40 7.09 7.72 9.26
C PHE A 40 8.60 7.58 9.40
N ASP A 41 9.33 8.68 9.25
CA ASP A 41 10.80 8.73 9.26
C ASP A 41 11.34 9.45 10.51
N THR A 42 10.48 10.08 11.32
CA THR A 42 10.89 10.70 12.59
C THR A 42 11.24 9.67 13.66
N GLN A 43 12.10 10.06 14.61
CA GLN A 43 12.48 9.18 15.74
C GLN A 43 11.29 8.90 16.68
N ASP A 44 10.34 9.83 16.79
CA ASP A 44 9.15 9.75 17.62
C ASP A 44 7.93 9.14 16.90
N ALA A 45 8.12 8.56 15.71
CA ALA A 45 7.06 7.95 14.91
C ALA A 45 6.25 6.89 15.70
N ILE A 46 6.93 6.10 16.53
CA ILE A 46 6.34 5.06 17.38
C ILE A 46 5.36 5.67 18.39
N GLU A 47 5.73 6.79 18.99
CA GLU A 47 4.93 7.49 20.00
C GLU A 47 3.75 8.20 19.35
N LYS A 48 4.00 8.96 18.27
CA LYS A 48 2.97 9.68 17.52
C LYS A 48 1.90 8.76 16.95
N LEU A 49 2.30 7.61 16.39
CA LEU A 49 1.36 6.62 15.84
C LEU A 49 0.91 5.59 16.89
N GLY A 50 1.51 5.56 18.09
CA GLY A 50 1.19 4.59 19.13
C GLY A 50 1.27 3.13 18.66
N VAL A 51 2.28 2.79 17.84
CA VAL A 51 2.48 1.44 17.30
C VAL A 51 3.98 1.12 17.22
N GLY A 52 4.33 -0.17 17.18
CA GLY A 52 5.73 -0.60 17.06
C GLY A 52 6.39 -0.21 15.73
N LYS A 53 7.73 -0.16 15.71
CA LYS A 53 8.54 0.23 14.54
C LYS A 53 8.15 -0.45 13.22
N ASN A 54 7.93 -1.76 13.26
CA ASN A 54 7.58 -2.56 12.09
C ASN A 54 6.16 -2.24 11.59
N MET A 55 5.26 -1.92 12.53
CA MET A 55 3.89 -1.50 12.22
C MET A 55 3.88 -0.11 11.58
N VAL A 56 4.73 0.83 12.02
CA VAL A 56 4.88 2.15 11.35
C VAL A 56 5.19 1.97 9.86
N ARG A 57 6.13 1.08 9.53
CA ARG A 57 6.48 0.76 8.14
C ARG A 57 5.34 0.10 7.38
N ALA A 58 4.61 -0.82 8.01
CA ALA A 58 3.44 -1.46 7.42
C ALA A 58 2.29 -0.46 7.17
N ILE A 59 2.03 0.46 8.10
CA ILE A 59 1.02 1.53 7.94
C ILE A 59 1.37 2.40 6.73
N ARG A 60 2.63 2.82 6.64
CA ARG A 60 3.12 3.59 5.49
C ARG A 60 2.90 2.84 4.18
N PHE A 61 3.32 1.57 4.14
CA PHE A 61 3.17 0.73 2.96
C PHE A 61 1.70 0.60 2.53
N TRP A 62 0.81 0.26 3.45
CA TRP A 62 -0.61 0.11 3.15
C TRP A 62 -1.26 1.43 2.73
N GLY A 63 -0.85 2.54 3.34
CA GLY A 63 -1.33 3.85 2.94
C GLY A 63 -0.97 4.20 1.49
N VAL A 64 0.24 3.85 1.05
CA VAL A 64 0.66 4.03 -0.35
C VAL A 64 -0.03 3.02 -1.26
N ALA A 65 -0.13 1.76 -0.86
CA ALA A 65 -0.74 0.69 -1.65
C ALA A 65 -2.23 0.94 -1.93
N PHE A 66 -2.95 1.47 -0.94
CA PHE A 66 -4.35 1.90 -1.12
C PHE A 66 -4.51 3.31 -1.67
N LYS A 67 -3.40 4.00 -2.00
CA LYS A 67 -3.37 5.33 -2.62
C LYS A 67 -4.05 6.41 -1.77
N ILE A 68 -4.04 6.26 -0.45
CA ILE A 68 -4.54 7.29 0.47
C ILE A 68 -3.45 8.31 0.81
N ILE A 69 -2.18 7.89 0.77
CA ILE A 69 -1.01 8.75 0.89
C ILE A 69 -0.04 8.50 -0.27
N GLU A 70 0.80 9.47 -0.57
CA GLU A 70 1.84 9.39 -1.59
C GLU A 70 3.08 10.17 -1.15
N ALA A 71 4.21 9.95 -1.83
CA ALA A 71 5.40 10.75 -1.61
C ALA A 71 5.13 12.22 -1.97
N ARG A 72 5.62 13.15 -1.15
CA ARG A 72 5.41 14.57 -1.35
C ARG A 72 6.15 15.10 -2.58
N GLN A 73 7.33 14.54 -2.86
CA GLN A 73 8.09 14.83 -4.07
C GLN A 73 7.52 14.02 -5.24
N GLU A 74 7.24 14.70 -6.35
CA GLU A 74 6.83 14.02 -7.57
C GLU A 74 7.98 13.15 -8.09
N SER A 75 7.71 11.85 -8.17
CA SER A 75 8.58 10.89 -8.84
C SER A 75 7.74 9.97 -9.70
N THR A 76 8.30 9.57 -10.84
CA THR A 76 7.67 8.60 -11.76
C THR A 76 7.41 7.24 -11.08
N ARG A 77 8.06 6.97 -9.95
CA ARG A 77 7.95 5.72 -9.19
C ARG A 77 7.38 5.96 -7.80
N GLN A 78 6.66 4.97 -7.27
CA GLN A 78 6.24 4.98 -5.86
C GLN A 78 7.45 4.94 -4.93
N ARG A 79 7.38 5.65 -3.80
CA ARG A 79 8.44 5.71 -2.79
C ARG A 79 7.86 5.39 -1.41
N LEU A 80 8.63 4.62 -0.64
CA LEU A 80 8.34 4.26 0.76
C LEU A 80 9.36 4.89 1.72
N SER A 81 9.95 6.04 1.33
CA SER A 81 10.88 6.82 2.13
C SER A 81 10.72 8.34 1.87
N GLY A 82 11.01 9.16 2.88
CA GLY A 82 10.92 10.62 2.83
C GLY A 82 9.53 11.18 3.15
N PRO A 83 9.35 12.51 2.99
CA PRO A 83 8.10 13.17 3.32
C PRO A 83 6.93 12.66 2.47
N MET A 84 5.78 12.46 3.10
CA MET A 84 4.53 12.00 2.49
C MET A 84 3.48 13.12 2.49
N ARG A 85 2.43 12.94 1.70
CA ARG A 85 1.23 13.77 1.70
C ARG A 85 -0.02 12.92 1.48
N GLY A 86 -1.17 13.38 1.98
CA GLY A 86 -2.46 12.77 1.65
C GLY A 86 -2.82 12.99 0.18
N THR A 87 -3.21 11.93 -0.53
CA THR A 87 -3.65 12.04 -1.92
C THR A 87 -5.02 12.73 -2.01
N ARG A 88 -5.45 13.11 -3.22
CA ARG A 88 -6.81 13.59 -3.44
C ARG A 88 -7.86 12.54 -3.05
N PHE A 89 -7.57 11.27 -3.31
CA PHE A 89 -8.44 10.16 -2.93
C PHE A 89 -8.51 10.02 -1.41
N GLY A 90 -7.37 9.96 -0.72
CA GLY A 90 -7.30 9.86 0.73
C GLY A 90 -8.04 11.01 1.43
N LYS A 91 -7.91 12.25 0.94
CA LYS A 91 -8.64 13.40 1.47
C LYS A 91 -10.16 13.27 1.30
N LYS A 92 -10.63 12.80 0.14
CA LYS A 92 -12.06 12.58 -0.08
C LYS A 92 -12.62 11.42 0.73
N LEU A 93 -11.80 10.43 1.05
CA LEU A 93 -12.24 9.27 1.79
C LEU A 93 -12.19 9.51 3.30
N LEU A 94 -11.04 9.95 3.81
CA LEU A 94 -10.68 9.87 5.23
C LEU A 94 -10.70 11.21 5.99
N SER A 95 -10.99 12.34 5.32
CA SER A 95 -10.99 13.65 6.02
C SER A 95 -12.11 13.75 7.05
N ASP A 96 -11.81 14.27 8.24
CA ASP A 96 -12.82 14.44 9.30
C ASP A 96 -13.94 15.42 8.94
N LYS A 97 -13.67 16.39 8.05
CA LYS A 97 -14.65 17.45 7.73
C LYS A 97 -15.65 17.04 6.66
N ASN A 98 -15.18 16.34 5.63
CA ASN A 98 -15.96 16.04 4.42
C ASN A 98 -15.56 14.73 3.73
N GLY A 99 -14.92 13.83 4.49
CA GLY A 99 -14.63 12.48 4.03
C GLY A 99 -15.90 11.67 3.85
N TRP A 100 -15.91 10.79 2.84
CA TRP A 100 -17.04 9.89 2.59
C TRP A 100 -17.21 8.86 3.71
N ASP A 101 -16.10 8.36 4.27
CA ASP A 101 -16.09 7.37 5.33
C ASP A 101 -14.78 7.49 6.14
N PRO A 102 -14.69 8.46 7.08
CA PRO A 102 -13.46 8.76 7.80
C PRO A 102 -12.89 7.60 8.63
N PHE A 103 -13.75 6.67 9.04
CA PHE A 103 -13.40 5.58 9.94
C PHE A 103 -13.43 4.19 9.28
N LEU A 104 -13.73 4.11 7.98
CA LEU A 104 -13.79 2.87 7.21
C LEU A 104 -14.85 1.89 7.74
N GLU A 105 -16.01 2.42 8.13
CA GLU A 105 -17.11 1.64 8.71
C GLU A 105 -18.00 1.00 7.65
N ASP A 106 -18.02 1.56 6.42
CA ASP A 106 -18.80 1.03 5.31
C ASP A 106 -18.03 -0.11 4.59
N PRO A 107 -18.59 -1.32 4.49
CA PRO A 107 -17.99 -2.41 3.70
C PRO A 107 -17.72 -2.03 2.23
N GLY A 108 -18.52 -1.14 1.64
CA GLY A 108 -18.30 -0.59 0.31
C GLY A 108 -16.97 0.17 0.19
N THR A 109 -16.56 0.85 1.26
CA THR A 109 -15.25 1.50 1.33
C THR A 109 -14.12 0.46 1.29
N LEU A 110 -14.27 -0.67 1.97
CA LEU A 110 -13.27 -1.75 1.94
C LEU A 110 -13.12 -2.34 0.54
N TRP A 111 -14.22 -2.51 -0.20
CA TRP A 111 -14.19 -2.92 -1.60
C TRP A 111 -13.50 -1.88 -2.51
N LEU A 112 -13.74 -0.59 -2.26
CA LEU A 112 -13.07 0.48 -3.00
C LEU A 112 -11.56 0.50 -2.74
N LEU A 113 -11.13 0.29 -1.49
CA LEU A 113 -9.72 0.14 -1.14
C LEU A 113 -9.12 -1.11 -1.79
N HIS A 114 -9.82 -2.24 -1.75
CA HIS A 114 -9.42 -3.47 -2.41
C HIS A 114 -9.20 -3.24 -3.91
N TRP A 115 -10.18 -2.64 -4.61
CA TRP A 115 -10.04 -2.29 -6.03
C TRP A 115 -8.81 -1.41 -6.31
N ASN A 116 -8.58 -0.40 -5.47
CA ASN A 116 -7.44 0.51 -5.63
C ASN A 116 -6.08 -0.19 -5.57
N LEU A 117 -5.97 -1.32 -4.87
CA LEU A 117 -4.77 -2.15 -4.77
C LEU A 117 -4.31 -2.69 -6.13
N PHE A 118 -5.26 -2.90 -7.06
CA PHE A 118 -5.02 -3.50 -8.38
C PHE A 118 -4.96 -2.48 -9.51
N VAL A 119 -5.32 -1.23 -9.25
CA VAL A 119 -5.21 -0.17 -10.24
C VAL A 119 -3.75 0.32 -10.29
N PRO A 120 -3.13 0.53 -11.46
CA PRO A 120 -1.78 1.08 -11.52
C PRO A 120 -1.67 2.52 -10.98
N PRO A 121 -0.50 2.93 -10.45
CA PRO A 121 0.68 2.10 -10.18
C PRO A 121 0.45 1.12 -9.02
N ILE A 122 0.93 -0.13 -9.18
CA ILE A 122 0.68 -1.23 -8.24
C ILE A 122 1.82 -1.30 -7.22
N ALA A 123 1.52 -1.03 -5.94
CA ALA A 123 2.52 -1.13 -4.87
C ALA A 123 2.67 -2.56 -4.33
N ALA A 124 1.55 -3.28 -4.20
CA ALA A 124 1.48 -4.60 -3.57
C ALA A 124 1.52 -5.71 -4.64
N THR A 125 2.68 -5.89 -5.27
CA THR A 125 2.83 -6.75 -6.45
C THR A 125 2.36 -8.18 -6.23
N ALA A 126 2.60 -8.74 -5.03
CA ALA A 126 2.18 -10.11 -4.70
C ALA A 126 0.66 -10.32 -4.81
N TRP A 127 -0.16 -9.31 -4.44
CA TRP A 127 -1.63 -9.40 -4.53
C TRP A 127 -2.08 -9.38 -5.99
N SER A 128 -1.56 -8.45 -6.78
CA SER A 128 -1.90 -8.38 -8.21
C SER A 128 -1.49 -9.65 -8.94
N TYR A 129 -0.34 -10.24 -8.59
CA TYR A 129 0.10 -11.48 -9.22
C TYR A 129 -0.78 -12.67 -8.82
N ALA A 130 -1.12 -12.79 -7.53
CA ALA A 130 -1.96 -13.87 -7.02
C ALA A 130 -3.39 -13.85 -7.59
N ILE A 131 -3.96 -12.67 -7.84
CA ILE A 131 -5.37 -12.51 -8.23
C ILE A 131 -5.55 -12.34 -9.74
N ASN A 132 -4.67 -11.58 -10.42
CA ASN A 132 -4.87 -11.22 -11.83
C ASN A 132 -4.08 -12.11 -12.81
N LEU A 133 -2.85 -12.51 -12.47
CA LEU A 133 -1.90 -13.04 -13.47
C LEU A 133 -1.83 -14.56 -13.53
N LYS A 134 -2.14 -15.23 -12.43
CA LYS A 134 -2.29 -16.68 -12.40
C LYS A 134 -3.64 -16.94 -11.77
N ASN A 135 -4.65 -17.24 -12.59
CA ASN A 135 -5.99 -17.63 -12.18
C ASN A 135 -5.94 -19.02 -11.48
N LEU A 136 -5.17 -19.10 -10.40
CA LEU A 136 -4.96 -20.29 -9.59
C LEU A 136 -6.27 -20.53 -8.85
N GLY A 137 -7.18 -21.30 -9.47
CA GLY A 137 -8.46 -21.61 -8.84
C GLY A 137 -8.30 -22.30 -7.48
N LEU A 138 -7.34 -23.23 -7.38
CA LEU A 138 -6.85 -23.80 -6.12
C LEU A 138 -5.32 -23.76 -6.11
N PHE A 139 -4.75 -23.32 -5.00
CA PHE A 139 -3.30 -23.33 -4.78
C PHE A 139 -2.98 -23.55 -3.30
N SER A 140 -1.84 -24.18 -3.03
CA SER A 140 -1.22 -24.17 -1.71
C SER A 140 -0.35 -22.92 -1.51
N LEU A 141 0.05 -22.66 -0.27
CA LEU A 141 1.04 -21.63 0.03
C LEU A 141 2.37 -21.84 -0.70
N GLN A 142 2.76 -23.10 -0.96
CA GLN A 142 3.99 -23.43 -1.68
C GLN A 142 3.87 -23.09 -3.17
N ASP A 143 2.71 -23.36 -3.78
CA ASP A 143 2.45 -23.04 -5.19
C ASP A 143 2.50 -21.53 -5.42
N LEU A 144 1.85 -20.76 -4.53
CA LEU A 144 1.90 -19.31 -4.59
C LEU A 144 3.32 -18.78 -4.36
N GLY A 145 4.05 -19.35 -3.39
CA GLY A 145 5.43 -18.96 -3.08
C GLY A 145 6.38 -19.18 -4.25
N ARG A 146 6.26 -20.30 -4.97
CA ARG A 146 7.03 -20.57 -6.20
C ARG A 146 6.66 -19.57 -7.30
N ALA A 147 5.37 -19.40 -7.56
CA ALA A 147 4.90 -18.51 -8.62
C ALA A 147 5.34 -17.05 -8.42
N LEU A 148 5.38 -16.58 -7.17
CA LEU A 148 5.90 -15.25 -6.82
C LEU A 148 7.44 -15.16 -6.93
N SER A 149 8.16 -16.25 -6.64
CA SER A 149 9.61 -16.30 -6.80
C SER A 149 10.00 -16.21 -8.27
N ASP A 150 9.33 -16.98 -9.14
CA ASP A 150 9.51 -16.92 -10.60
C ASP A 150 9.19 -15.53 -11.16
N CYS A 151 8.13 -14.89 -10.64
CA CYS A 151 7.77 -13.52 -11.00
C CYS A 151 8.88 -12.51 -10.62
N LYS A 152 9.49 -12.68 -9.44
CA LYS A 152 10.59 -11.81 -9.00
C LYS A 152 11.82 -11.95 -9.89
N GLU A 153 12.12 -13.17 -10.37
CA GLU A 153 13.24 -13.44 -11.27
C GLU A 153 13.00 -12.89 -12.69
N SER A 154 11.77 -12.96 -13.18
CA SER A 154 11.40 -12.47 -14.53
C SER A 154 11.27 -10.95 -14.64
N VAL A 155 11.14 -10.22 -13.51
CA VAL A 155 11.06 -8.75 -13.49
C VAL A 155 12.17 -8.16 -12.60
N PRO A 156 13.39 -7.94 -13.14
CA PRO A 156 14.55 -7.48 -12.37
C PRO A 156 14.32 -6.14 -11.67
N GLU A 157 13.42 -5.30 -12.19
CA GLU A 157 13.08 -3.99 -11.62
C GLU A 157 12.42 -4.11 -10.23
N LEU A 158 11.74 -5.22 -9.95
CA LEU A 158 11.13 -5.51 -8.66
C LEU A 158 12.15 -6.07 -7.63
N SER A 159 13.28 -6.59 -8.09
CA SER A 159 14.30 -7.21 -7.22
C SER A 159 15.14 -6.19 -6.43
N ARG A 160 15.15 -4.91 -6.85
CA ARG A 160 15.97 -3.85 -6.25
C ARG A 160 15.44 -3.27 -4.93
N TYR A 161 14.29 -3.73 -4.46
CA TYR A 161 13.55 -3.08 -3.36
C TYR A 161 13.30 -3.95 -2.12
N SER A 162 13.97 -5.11 -2.02
CA SER A 162 14.05 -5.90 -0.78
C SER A 162 15.02 -5.27 0.22
#